data_AF-A0A2A7A173-F1
#
_entry.id   AF-A0A2A7A173-F1
#
_cell.length_a   1.000
_cell.length_b   1.000
_cell.length_c   1.000
_cell.angle_alpha   90.00
_cell.angle_beta   90.00
_cell.angle_gamma   90.00
#
_symmetry.space_group_name_H-M   'P 1'
#
loop_
_entity.id
_entity.type
_entity.pdbx_description
1 polymer ?
#
loop_
_entity_poly.entity_id
_entity_poly.type
_entity_poly.pdbx_seq_one_letter_code
_entity_poly.pdbx_strand_id
1 'polypeptide(L)'
;MNTDWNSPQGDFDTAEKQGELLMLLSRQQVTVHTWDDPDFDYMEEQDLALVVQSPTGTEDLLIELCGEFSVFFEKWHGEYAATAEGYAQLQQDITAILDGKAGALSLYTENGWQGTVLCTELPGAEDDGAAAVLKRCWQAAKPDTALPAGSRLELVCWDPAQNRKVQLPAEE
;
A
#
# COMPACT_ATOMS: atom_id res chain seq x y z
N MET A 1 -31.99 11.26 -5.79
CA MET A 1 -30.57 11.06 -6.11
C MET A 1 -30.49 9.81 -6.94
N ASN A 2 -29.89 9.89 -8.13
CA ASN A 2 -29.67 8.74 -8.99
C ASN A 2 -28.24 8.26 -8.71
N THR A 3 -28.07 7.29 -7.84
CA THR A 3 -26.78 6.61 -7.60
C THR A 3 -26.60 5.57 -8.70
N ASP A 4 -26.40 6.06 -9.92
CA ASP A 4 -26.05 5.22 -11.06
C ASP A 4 -24.53 4.94 -10.99
N TRP A 5 -24.16 4.04 -10.07
CA TRP A 5 -22.84 3.40 -10.00
C TRP A 5 -22.69 2.36 -11.12
N ASN A 6 -22.99 2.75 -12.35
CA ASN A 6 -22.80 1.95 -13.55
C ASN A 6 -21.38 2.14 -14.13
N SER A 7 -20.36 1.97 -13.29
CA SER A 7 -19.02 1.59 -13.75
C SER A 7 -19.01 0.06 -13.85
N PRO A 8 -18.29 -0.56 -14.80
CA PRO A 8 -18.40 -2.00 -14.99
C PRO A 8 -17.95 -2.69 -13.70
N GLN A 9 -18.92 -3.21 -12.94
CA GLN A 9 -18.69 -4.13 -11.84
C GLN A 9 -17.76 -5.19 -12.41
N GLY A 10 -16.56 -5.30 -11.84
CA GLY A 10 -15.62 -6.32 -12.27
C GLY A 10 -16.26 -7.71 -12.16
N ASP A 11 -15.56 -8.73 -12.64
CA ASP A 11 -16.08 -10.10 -12.63
C ASP A 11 -16.41 -10.63 -11.22
N PHE A 12 -15.96 -9.94 -10.15
CA PHE A 12 -16.14 -10.35 -8.76
C PHE A 12 -17.03 -9.39 -7.97
N ASP A 13 -17.86 -9.99 -7.12
CA ASP A 13 -18.25 -9.39 -5.85
C ASP A 13 -17.02 -9.46 -4.92
N THR A 14 -16.48 -8.29 -4.53
CA THR A 14 -15.24 -8.22 -3.75
C THR A 14 -15.37 -8.91 -2.40
N ALA A 15 -16.55 -8.87 -1.77
CA ALA A 15 -16.80 -9.49 -0.47
C ALA A 15 -16.68 -11.02 -0.52
N GLU A 16 -17.02 -11.65 -1.65
CA GLU A 16 -16.86 -13.11 -1.83
C GLU A 16 -15.40 -13.58 -1.73
N LYS A 17 -14.42 -12.68 -1.94
CA LYS A 17 -12.99 -12.97 -1.82
C LYS A 17 -12.46 -12.97 -0.40
N GLN A 18 -13.27 -12.61 0.61
CA GLN A 18 -12.87 -12.61 2.01
C GLN A 18 -12.23 -13.94 2.44
N GLY A 19 -12.87 -15.07 2.14
CA GLY A 19 -12.38 -16.39 2.55
C GLY A 19 -11.01 -16.73 1.95
N GLU A 20 -10.80 -16.40 0.67
CA GLU A 20 -9.52 -16.61 -0.02
C GLU A 20 -8.41 -15.71 0.55
N LEU A 21 -8.73 -14.44 0.84
CA LEU A 21 -7.79 -13.50 1.46
C LEU A 21 -7.42 -13.92 2.88
N LEU A 22 -8.38 -14.38 3.69
CA LEU A 22 -8.08 -14.92 5.03
C LEU A 22 -7.16 -16.15 4.96
N MET A 23 -7.28 -16.98 3.93
CA MET A 23 -6.36 -18.09 3.69
C MET A 23 -4.96 -17.60 3.33
N LEU A 24 -4.84 -16.60 2.44
CA LEU A 24 -3.58 -15.94 2.12
C LEU A 24 -2.90 -15.36 3.36
N LEU A 25 -3.69 -14.74 4.24
CA LEU A 25 -3.25 -14.04 5.45
C LEU A 25 -3.17 -14.96 6.68
N SER A 26 -3.27 -16.28 6.51
CA SER A 26 -3.37 -17.25 7.62
C SER A 26 -2.20 -17.26 8.62
N ARG A 27 -1.08 -16.63 8.28
CA ARG A 27 0.09 -16.46 9.17
C ARG A 27 0.09 -15.15 9.95
N GLN A 28 -0.84 -14.26 9.64
CA GLN A 28 -0.96 -12.95 10.23
C GLN A 28 -2.11 -12.92 11.25
N GLN A 29 -2.09 -11.94 12.13
CA GLN A 29 -3.24 -11.61 12.96
C GLN A 29 -4.14 -10.66 12.17
N VAL A 30 -5.37 -11.09 11.88
CA VAL A 30 -6.33 -10.34 11.06
C VAL A 30 -7.62 -10.13 11.83
N THR A 31 -8.11 -8.89 11.84
CA THR A 31 -9.49 -8.56 12.24
C THR A 31 -10.33 -8.23 11.02
N VAL A 32 -11.60 -8.63 11.05
CA VAL A 32 -12.58 -8.30 10.01
C VAL A 32 -13.47 -7.21 10.57
N HIS A 33 -13.65 -6.14 9.81
CA HIS A 33 -14.49 -5.01 10.16
C HIS A 33 -15.60 -4.83 9.13
N THR A 34 -16.73 -4.31 9.58
CA THR A 34 -17.90 -3.99 8.74
C THR A 34 -18.40 -2.59 9.05
N TRP A 35 -19.45 -2.14 8.34
CA TRP A 35 -20.12 -0.85 8.56
C TRP A 35 -20.63 -0.62 10.00
N ASP A 36 -20.79 -1.66 10.82
CA ASP A 36 -21.24 -1.53 12.22
C ASP A 36 -20.09 -1.16 13.17
N ASP A 37 -18.83 -1.26 12.69
CA ASP A 37 -17.67 -0.79 13.44
C ASP A 37 -17.55 0.74 13.34
N PRO A 38 -17.37 1.48 14.47
CA PRO A 38 -17.33 2.95 14.47
C PRO A 38 -16.26 3.57 13.56
N ASP A 39 -15.14 2.89 13.35
CA ASP A 39 -14.04 3.37 12.51
C ASP A 39 -14.29 3.10 11.00
N PHE A 40 -15.32 2.32 10.66
CA PHE A 40 -15.67 1.88 9.31
C PHE A 40 -17.13 2.20 8.94
N ASP A 41 -17.77 3.13 9.64
CA ASP A 41 -19.18 3.50 9.47
C ASP A 41 -19.52 4.15 8.10
N TYR A 42 -18.50 4.41 7.28
CA TYR A 42 -18.62 4.88 5.91
C TYR A 42 -18.83 3.77 4.88
N MET A 43 -18.61 2.50 5.24
CA MET A 43 -18.76 1.34 4.36
C MET A 43 -20.24 1.00 4.08
N GLU A 44 -20.54 0.41 2.91
CA GLU A 44 -21.89 -0.11 2.64
C GLU A 44 -22.16 -1.40 3.43
N GLU A 45 -23.43 -1.83 3.50
CA GLU A 45 -23.85 -2.97 4.34
C GLU A 45 -23.13 -4.29 4.01
N GLN A 46 -22.76 -4.45 2.73
CA GLN A 46 -22.10 -5.64 2.16
C GLN A 46 -20.58 -5.53 2.08
N ASP A 47 -20.04 -4.35 2.37
CA ASP A 47 -18.61 -4.08 2.33
C ASP A 47 -17.94 -4.58 3.61
N LEU A 48 -16.65 -4.87 3.51
CA LEU A 48 -15.84 -5.21 4.67
C LEU A 48 -14.39 -4.77 4.52
N ALA A 49 -13.73 -4.63 5.66
CA ALA A 49 -12.30 -4.38 5.78
C ALA A 49 -11.61 -5.55 6.47
N LEU A 50 -10.39 -5.88 6.02
CA LEU A 50 -9.46 -6.74 6.72
C LEU A 50 -8.31 -5.87 7.24
N VAL A 51 -8.11 -5.86 8.55
CA VAL A 51 -6.97 -5.18 9.18
C VAL A 51 -5.97 -6.25 9.60
N VAL A 52 -4.81 -6.25 8.96
CA VAL A 52 -3.69 -7.14 9.27
C VAL A 52 -2.75 -6.42 10.22
N GLN A 53 -2.68 -6.91 11.45
CA GLN A 53 -1.94 -6.25 12.52
C GLN A 53 -0.43 -6.44 12.36
N SER A 54 0.32 -5.34 12.47
CA SER A 54 1.78 -5.39 12.52
C SER A 54 2.22 -6.15 13.77
N PRO A 55 3.06 -7.20 13.64
CA PRO A 55 3.57 -7.94 14.80
C PRO A 55 4.49 -7.10 15.69
N THR A 56 4.95 -5.95 15.19
CA THR A 56 5.85 -5.03 15.89
C THR A 56 5.15 -3.79 16.44
N GLY A 57 3.83 -3.65 16.20
CA GLY A 57 3.05 -2.48 16.61
C GLY A 57 3.38 -1.20 15.83
N THR A 58 3.92 -1.36 14.62
CA THR A 58 4.07 -0.27 13.64
C THR A 58 2.77 -0.13 12.83
N GLU A 59 2.85 0.12 11.52
CA GLU A 59 1.65 0.25 10.71
C GLU A 59 1.04 -1.09 10.29
N ASP A 60 -0.27 -1.14 10.47
CA ASP A 60 -1.12 -2.22 10.00
C ASP A 60 -1.34 -2.12 8.48
N LEU A 61 -1.66 -3.25 7.86
CA LEU A 61 -2.07 -3.31 6.46
C LEU A 61 -3.60 -3.43 6.43
N LEU A 62 -4.27 -2.46 5.83
CA LEU A 62 -5.72 -2.46 5.64
C LEU A 62 -6.06 -2.89 4.21
N ILE A 63 -7.02 -3.80 4.07
CA ILE A 63 -7.55 -4.25 2.79
C ILE A 63 -9.06 -4.01 2.80
N GLU A 64 -9.57 -3.21 1.88
CA GLU A 64 -11.01 -2.93 1.76
C GLU A 64 -11.60 -3.68 0.55
N LEU A 65 -12.79 -4.23 0.74
CA LEU A 65 -13.56 -4.96 -0.27
C LEU A 65 -14.87 -4.22 -0.56
N CYS A 66 -14.79 -3.07 -1.24
CA CYS A 66 -15.92 -2.12 -1.38
C CYS A 66 -16.25 -1.82 -2.85
N GLY A 67 -16.58 -2.87 -3.64
CA GLY A 67 -16.83 -2.78 -5.09
C GLY A 67 -15.55 -2.80 -5.94
N GLU A 68 -14.47 -2.19 -5.45
CA GLU A 68 -13.09 -2.43 -5.89
C GLU A 68 -12.27 -2.95 -4.71
N PHE A 69 -11.09 -3.53 -4.99
CA PHE A 69 -10.16 -3.88 -3.93
C PHE A 69 -9.24 -2.71 -3.66
N SER A 70 -9.07 -2.34 -2.39
CA SER A 70 -8.10 -1.32 -1.98
C SER A 70 -7.15 -1.86 -0.93
N VAL A 71 -5.90 -1.44 -0.98
CA VAL A 71 -4.89 -1.74 0.03
C VAL A 71 -4.26 -0.44 0.52
N PHE A 72 -4.23 -0.29 1.84
CA PHE A 72 -3.56 0.82 2.51
C PHE A 72 -2.42 0.28 3.35
N PHE A 73 -1.25 0.86 3.13
CA PHE A 73 -0.09 0.62 3.96
C PHE A 73 0.65 1.95 4.11
N GLU A 74 0.80 2.41 5.36
CA GLU A 74 1.33 3.75 5.61
C GLU A 74 0.51 4.83 4.85
N LYS A 75 1.15 5.58 3.95
CA LYS A 75 0.51 6.57 3.09
C LYS A 75 0.34 6.08 1.65
N TRP A 76 0.64 4.81 1.38
CA TRP A 76 0.43 4.21 0.08
C TRP A 76 -1.00 3.67 0.00
N HIS A 77 -1.63 3.93 -1.14
CA HIS A 77 -2.96 3.45 -1.49
C HIS A 77 -2.85 2.75 -2.84
N GLY A 78 -3.12 1.43 -2.86
CA GLY A 78 -3.24 0.63 -4.07
C GLY A 78 -4.71 0.35 -4.36
N GLU A 79 -5.16 0.67 -5.56
CA GLU A 79 -6.51 0.38 -6.05
C GLU A 79 -6.42 -0.71 -7.12
N TYR A 80 -7.29 -1.71 -7.04
CA TYR A 80 -7.31 -2.83 -7.97
C TYR A 80 -8.75 -3.09 -8.42
N ALA A 81 -8.93 -3.17 -9.74
CA ALA A 81 -10.21 -3.54 -10.32
C ALA A 81 -10.69 -4.91 -9.80
N ALA A 82 -12.00 -5.07 -9.63
CA ALA A 82 -12.64 -6.31 -9.19
C ALA A 82 -12.62 -7.43 -10.27
N THR A 83 -11.49 -7.62 -10.94
CA THR A 83 -11.28 -8.62 -12.00
C THR A 83 -10.27 -9.67 -11.55
N ALA A 84 -10.15 -10.77 -12.29
CA ALA A 84 -9.14 -11.79 -12.02
C ALA A 84 -7.70 -11.23 -12.04
N GLU A 85 -7.39 -10.33 -12.97
CA GLU A 85 -6.08 -9.69 -13.08
C GLU A 85 -5.82 -8.73 -11.92
N GLY A 86 -6.81 -7.89 -11.57
CA GLY A 86 -6.71 -6.96 -10.44
C GLY A 86 -6.53 -7.71 -9.13
N TYR A 87 -7.30 -8.78 -8.91
CA TYR A 87 -7.17 -9.63 -7.73
C TYR A 87 -5.81 -10.35 -7.66
N ALA A 88 -5.27 -10.82 -8.79
CA ALA A 88 -3.93 -11.42 -8.81
C ALA A 88 -2.84 -10.40 -8.43
N GLN A 89 -2.94 -9.16 -8.92
CA GLN A 89 -2.01 -8.09 -8.57
C GLN A 89 -2.14 -7.69 -7.09
N LEU A 90 -3.37 -7.58 -6.58
CA LEU A 90 -3.66 -7.37 -5.15
C LEU A 90 -2.93 -8.42 -4.28
N GLN A 91 -3.11 -9.70 -4.59
CA GLN A 91 -2.47 -10.80 -3.84
C GLN A 91 -0.94 -10.71 -3.90
N GLN A 92 -0.39 -10.34 -5.06
CA GLN A 92 1.05 -10.17 -5.25
C GLN A 92 1.59 -9.05 -4.36
N ASP A 93 0.93 -7.89 -4.34
CA ASP A 93 1.40 -6.71 -3.60
C ASP A 93 1.27 -6.92 -2.09
N ILE A 94 0.14 -7.48 -1.61
CA ILE A 94 -0.03 -7.89 -0.21
C ILE A 94 1.10 -8.84 0.21
N THR A 95 1.34 -9.88 -0.59
CA THR A 95 2.39 -10.86 -0.29
C THR A 95 3.77 -10.20 -0.26
N ALA A 96 4.06 -9.31 -1.21
CA ALA A 96 5.34 -8.61 -1.28
C ALA A 96 5.57 -7.71 -0.06
N ILE A 97 4.54 -7.00 0.40
CA ILE A 97 4.62 -6.18 1.62
C ILE A 97 4.90 -7.07 2.83
N LEU A 98 4.07 -8.09 3.06
CA LEU A 98 4.17 -8.95 4.25
C LEU A 98 5.45 -9.78 4.30
N ASP A 99 6.01 -10.15 3.13
CA ASP A 99 7.29 -10.84 3.02
C ASP A 99 8.51 -9.91 3.19
N GLY A 100 8.31 -8.59 3.38
CA GLY A 100 9.39 -7.62 3.45
C GLY A 100 10.15 -7.48 2.13
N LYS A 101 9.46 -7.68 1.00
CA LYS A 101 9.97 -7.53 -0.37
C LYS A 101 9.48 -6.24 -1.05
N ALA A 102 8.50 -5.57 -0.46
CA ALA A 102 8.03 -4.26 -0.87
C ALA A 102 7.85 -3.34 0.35
N GLY A 103 7.82 -2.04 0.09
CA GLY A 103 7.57 -1.03 1.10
C GLY A 103 6.98 0.24 0.50
N ALA A 104 6.30 1.02 1.34
CA ALA A 104 5.77 2.32 1.00
C ALA A 104 6.91 3.35 0.93
N LEU A 105 7.19 3.87 -0.27
CA LEU A 105 8.20 4.89 -0.50
C LEU A 105 7.55 6.26 -0.65
N SER A 106 7.75 7.11 0.34
CA SER A 106 7.23 8.48 0.37
C SER A 106 8.29 9.51 -0.03
N LEU A 107 7.89 10.49 -0.85
CA LEU A 107 8.68 11.68 -1.14
C LEU A 107 8.22 12.86 -0.27
N TYR A 108 9.20 13.53 0.34
CA TYR A 108 9.01 14.78 1.06
C TYR A 108 9.89 15.88 0.45
N THR A 109 9.32 17.06 0.27
CA THR A 109 10.03 18.29 -0.11
C THR A 109 9.85 19.34 0.99
N GLU A 110 10.33 20.56 0.76
CA GLU A 110 10.03 21.70 1.64
C GLU A 110 8.51 21.96 1.80
N ASN A 111 7.71 21.58 0.80
CA ASN A 111 6.25 21.71 0.81
C ASN A 111 5.56 20.51 1.50
N GLY A 112 6.31 19.63 2.14
CA GLY A 112 5.80 18.44 2.81
C GLY A 112 5.70 17.22 1.90
N TRP A 113 4.79 16.31 2.23
CA TRP A 113 4.57 15.06 1.50
C TRP A 113 4.05 15.30 0.09
N GLN A 114 4.67 14.66 -0.91
CA GLN A 114 4.32 14.80 -2.32
C GLN A 114 3.62 13.58 -2.91
N GLY A 115 3.64 12.45 -2.19
CA GLY A 115 3.07 11.20 -2.64
C GLY A 115 3.84 10.00 -2.13
N THR A 116 3.21 8.83 -2.29
CA THR A 116 3.75 7.54 -1.88
C THR A 116 3.58 6.54 -3.01
N VAL A 117 4.58 5.70 -3.24
CA VAL A 117 4.55 4.62 -4.22
C VAL A 117 4.93 3.30 -3.55
N LEU A 118 4.50 2.18 -4.11
CA LEU A 118 5.02 0.87 -3.69
C LEU A 118 6.39 0.66 -4.34
N CYS A 119 7.44 0.55 -3.52
CA CYS A 119 8.78 0.20 -3.99
C CYS A 119 9.00 -1.30 -3.77
N THR A 120 9.14 -2.04 -4.87
CA THR A 120 9.35 -3.50 -4.90
C THR A 120 10.82 -3.87 -5.07
N GLU A 121 11.70 -2.87 -5.20
CA GLU A 121 13.15 -3.04 -5.22
C GLU A 121 13.75 -2.40 -3.97
N LEU A 122 13.90 -3.20 -2.91
CA LEU A 122 14.40 -2.70 -1.64
C LEU A 122 15.93 -2.60 -1.63
N PRO A 123 16.50 -1.56 -1.00
CA PRO A 123 17.94 -1.46 -0.84
C PRO A 123 18.48 -2.56 0.08
N GLY A 124 19.72 -2.98 -0.16
CA GLY A 124 20.43 -3.91 0.71
C GLY A 124 20.68 -3.34 2.10
N ALA A 125 21.27 -4.16 2.98
CA ALA A 125 21.56 -3.76 4.36
C ALA A 125 22.53 -2.56 4.48
N GLU A 126 23.31 -2.28 3.43
CA GLU A 126 24.31 -1.20 3.40
C GLU A 126 23.77 0.08 2.74
N ASP A 127 24.07 1.23 3.36
CA ASP A 127 23.47 2.52 3.01
C ASP A 127 23.99 3.14 1.71
N ASP A 128 25.23 2.81 1.28
CA ASP A 128 25.91 3.48 0.15
C ASP A 128 25.14 3.34 -1.19
N GLY A 129 24.31 2.29 -1.33
CA GLY A 129 23.44 2.07 -2.49
C GLY A 129 21.99 2.51 -2.30
N ALA A 130 21.55 2.77 -1.07
CA ALA A 130 20.13 2.93 -0.76
C ALA A 130 19.51 4.13 -1.48
N ALA A 131 20.23 5.25 -1.51
CA ALA A 131 19.78 6.46 -2.19
C ALA A 131 19.51 6.24 -3.69
N ALA A 132 20.40 5.51 -4.37
CA ALA A 132 20.26 5.25 -5.81
C ALA A 132 19.08 4.32 -6.11
N VAL A 133 18.88 3.29 -5.28
CA VAL A 133 17.76 2.36 -5.40
C VAL A 133 16.43 3.08 -5.19
N LEU A 134 16.29 3.83 -4.10
CA LEU A 134 15.04 4.53 -3.79
C LEU A 134 14.68 5.60 -4.85
N LYS A 135 15.67 6.34 -5.35
CA LYS A 135 15.46 7.27 -6.47
C LYS A 135 14.92 6.56 -7.71
N ARG A 136 15.52 5.42 -8.08
CA ARG A 136 15.08 4.63 -9.23
C ARG A 136 13.66 4.08 -9.02
N CYS A 137 13.35 3.54 -7.84
CA CYS A 137 11.99 3.11 -7.46
C CYS A 137 10.98 4.24 -7.69
N TRP A 138 11.26 5.43 -7.13
CA TRP A 138 10.38 6.58 -7.27
C TRP A 138 10.18 6.99 -8.74
N GLN A 139 11.28 7.13 -9.48
CA GLN A 139 11.24 7.55 -10.88
C GLN A 139 10.57 6.51 -11.79
N ALA A 140 10.66 5.22 -11.47
CA ALA A 140 9.94 4.19 -12.22
C ALA A 140 8.42 4.30 -12.01
N ALA A 141 7.97 4.57 -10.78
CA ALA A 141 6.56 4.68 -10.45
C ALA A 141 5.94 6.05 -10.81
N LYS A 142 6.73 7.13 -10.77
CA LYS A 142 6.30 8.51 -11.04
C LYS A 142 7.31 9.19 -11.97
N PRO A 143 7.42 8.76 -13.25
CA PRO A 143 8.44 9.24 -14.18
C PRO A 143 8.37 10.75 -14.45
N ASP A 144 7.17 11.33 -14.37
CA ASP A 144 6.94 12.75 -14.61
C ASP A 144 7.09 13.62 -13.34
N THR A 145 7.33 13.00 -12.18
CA THR A 145 7.52 13.74 -10.92
C THR A 145 9.00 13.94 -10.66
N ALA A 146 9.45 15.19 -10.76
CA ALA A 146 10.82 15.55 -10.43
C ALA A 146 11.16 15.17 -8.99
N LEU A 147 12.44 14.90 -8.74
CA LEU A 147 13.02 14.76 -7.41
C LEU A 147 13.87 16.00 -7.14
N PRO A 148 13.29 17.07 -6.54
CA PRO A 148 14.05 18.28 -6.26
C PRO A 148 15.26 17.99 -5.37
N ALA A 149 16.32 18.77 -5.54
CA ALA A 149 17.45 18.73 -4.63
C ALA A 149 16.99 19.05 -3.19
N GLY A 150 17.65 18.46 -2.20
CA GLY A 150 17.24 18.60 -0.80
C GLY A 150 15.92 17.90 -0.44
N SER A 151 15.28 17.16 -1.35
CA SER A 151 14.14 16.30 -1.00
C SER A 151 14.58 15.09 -0.17
N ARG A 152 13.61 14.43 0.45
CA ARG A 152 13.82 13.32 1.37
C ARG A 152 12.93 12.15 0.97
N LEU A 153 13.53 10.98 0.82
CA LEU A 153 12.84 9.73 0.57
C LEU A 153 12.76 8.93 1.87
N GLU A 154 11.57 8.48 2.23
CA GLU A 154 11.33 7.60 3.37
C GLU A 154 10.67 6.32 2.89
N LEU A 155 11.37 5.20 3.03
CA LEU A 155 10.88 3.85 2.80
C LEU A 155 10.42 3.27 4.13
N VAL A 156 9.16 2.87 4.19
CA VAL A 156 8.62 2.05 5.29
C VAL A 156 8.27 0.66 4.78
N CYS A 157 8.77 -0.35 5.48
CA CYS A 157 8.56 -1.77 5.20
C CYS A 157 7.76 -2.42 6.33
N TRP A 158 7.23 -3.61 6.06
CA TRP A 158 6.53 -4.43 7.05
C TRP A 158 7.41 -4.77 8.27
N ASP A 159 8.70 -5.09 8.03
CA ASP A 159 9.71 -5.14 9.08
C ASP A 159 10.37 -3.76 9.24
N PRO A 160 10.20 -3.07 10.38
CA PRO A 160 10.77 -1.75 10.60
C PRO A 160 12.29 -1.71 10.54
N ALA A 161 12.99 -2.85 10.73
CA ALA A 161 14.44 -2.93 10.57
C ALA A 161 14.89 -2.65 9.13
N GLN A 162 14.00 -2.83 8.16
CA GLN A 162 14.23 -2.55 6.74
C GLN A 162 13.93 -1.10 6.36
N ASN A 163 13.33 -0.30 7.26
CA ASN A 163 13.02 1.11 6.97
C ASN A 163 14.28 1.88 6.59
N ARG A 164 14.17 2.77 5.60
CA ARG A 164 15.27 3.61 5.15
C ARG A 164 14.83 5.04 4.98
N LYS A 165 15.73 5.95 5.33
CA LYS A 165 15.52 7.39 5.21
C LYS A 165 16.73 8.00 4.54
N VAL A 166 16.52 8.58 3.36
CA VAL A 166 17.58 9.16 2.55
C VAL A 166 17.29 10.63 2.33
N GLN A 167 18.24 11.47 2.72
CA GLN A 167 18.26 12.89 2.38
C GLN A 167 18.99 13.05 1.04
N LEU A 168 18.35 13.66 0.05
CA LEU A 168 19.00 13.98 -1.22
C LEU A 168 19.92 15.19 -1.02
N PRO A 169 21.06 15.24 -1.74
CA PRO A 169 21.96 16.39 -1.69
C PRO A 169 21.22 17.66 -2.13
N ALA A 170 21.56 18.80 -1.50
CA ALA A 170 21.14 20.12 -1.95
C ALA A 170 21.91 20.51 -3.22
N GLU A 171 21.35 21.42 -4.03
CA GLU A 171 22.13 22.10 -5.07
C GLU A 171 23.20 22.96 -4.39
N GLU A 172 24.44 22.92 -4.91
CA GLU A 172 25.57 23.76 -4.46
C GLU A 172 25.38 25.24 -4.84
#